data_AF-A0A8E2W8C1-F1
#
_entry.id   AF-A0A8E2W8C1-F1
#
_cell.length_a   1.000
_cell.length_b   1.000
_cell.length_c   1.000
_cell.angle_alpha   90.00
_cell.angle_beta   90.00
_cell.angle_gamma   90.00
#
_symmetry.space_group_name_H-M   'P 1'
#
loop_
_entity.id
_entity.type
_entity.pdbx_description
1 polymer ?
#
loop_
_entity_poly.entity_id
_entity_poly.type
_entity_poly.pdbx_seq_one_letter_code
_entity_poly.pdbx_strand_id
1 'polypeptide(L)'
;MTTGNLGYADGDTCNREGCMGTIAFHASENCSCHINPPCFSCTSVTAFCPVCEWEEKDDPLVVQEIASIHFGSGFAYVERKKRVLDPTKIDYLIEMHSSASQKVIGVYPEGTSRQEVEARVKGTFGGRFNSFKDGRFEYIAYTD
;
A
#
# COMPACT_ATOMS: atom_id res chain seq x y z
N MET A 1 24.01 2.33 2.89
CA MET A 1 22.95 2.33 3.93
C MET A 1 22.67 0.89 4.25
N THR A 2 22.87 0.47 5.50
CA THR A 2 22.74 -0.93 5.90
C THR A 2 21.28 -1.34 5.77
N THR A 3 20.97 -2.17 4.77
CA THR A 3 19.63 -2.71 4.47
C THR A 3 19.26 -3.76 5.52
N GLY A 4 18.92 -3.32 6.73
CA GLY A 4 18.06 -4.11 7.61
C GLY A 4 16.65 -4.09 7.05
N ASN A 5 15.94 -5.23 7.10
CA ASN A 5 14.51 -5.24 6.75
C ASN A 5 13.77 -4.23 7.63
N LEU A 6 13.04 -3.30 7.01
CA LEU A 6 12.24 -2.32 7.71
C LEU A 6 11.12 -3.02 8.49
N GLY A 7 10.95 -2.66 9.76
CA GLY A 7 9.87 -3.20 10.60
C GLY A 7 8.52 -2.55 10.26
N TYR A 8 7.45 -3.35 10.20
CA TYR A 8 6.08 -2.85 9.93
C TYR A 8 5.03 -3.46 10.85
N ALA A 9 5.32 -4.59 11.49
CA ALA A 9 4.44 -5.23 12.46
C ALA A 9 4.82 -4.86 13.90
N ASP A 10 3.86 -4.98 14.81
CA ASP A 10 4.10 -4.82 16.24
C ASP A 10 5.21 -5.75 16.73
N GLY A 11 6.16 -5.20 17.49
CA GLY A 11 7.34 -5.91 17.95
C GLY A 11 8.51 -5.95 16.96
N ASP A 12 8.33 -5.55 15.69
CA ASP A 12 9.44 -5.47 14.74
C ASP A 12 10.44 -4.39 15.16
N THR A 13 11.72 -4.60 14.83
CA THR A 13 12.72 -3.52 14.91
C THR A 13 12.53 -2.55 13.76
N CYS A 14 12.49 -1.25 14.05
CA CYS A 14 12.16 -0.21 13.08
C CYS A 14 13.10 -0.21 11.87
N ASN A 15 14.42 -0.17 12.10
CA ASN A 15 15.48 -0.12 11.08
C ASN A 15 15.44 1.07 10.11
N ARG A 16 14.49 2.00 10.23
CA ARG A 16 14.44 3.24 9.44
C ARG A 16 15.56 4.15 9.88
N GLU A 17 16.43 4.54 8.94
CA GLU A 17 17.56 5.44 9.20
C GLU A 17 18.48 4.97 10.35
N GLY A 18 18.57 3.65 10.57
CA GLY A 18 19.34 3.07 11.69
C GLY A 18 18.65 3.13 13.06
N CYS A 19 17.37 3.51 13.10
CA CYS A 19 16.56 3.50 14.32
C CYS A 19 16.42 2.07 14.87
N MET A 20 16.80 1.90 16.15
CA MET A 20 16.68 0.65 16.90
C MET A 20 15.40 0.57 17.74
N GLY A 21 14.44 1.46 17.50
CA GLY A 21 13.15 1.43 18.18
C GLY A 21 12.31 0.21 17.78
N THR A 22 11.31 -0.12 18.59
CA THR A 22 10.35 -1.20 18.33
C THR A 22 9.05 -0.61 17.80
N ILE A 23 8.51 -1.19 16.74
CA ILE A 23 7.22 -0.78 16.18
C ILE A 23 6.10 -1.14 17.15
N ALA A 24 5.16 -0.22 17.33
CA ALA A 24 3.96 -0.38 18.14
C ALA A 24 2.72 0.03 17.34
N PHE A 25 1.54 -0.45 17.75
CA PHE A 25 0.27 0.03 17.18
C PHE A 25 -0.33 1.16 18.00
N HIS A 26 -0.96 2.12 17.33
CA HIS A 26 -1.85 3.07 17.98
C HIS A 26 -3.01 2.34 18.66
N ALA A 27 -3.39 2.83 19.84
CA ALA A 27 -4.57 2.32 20.53
C ALA A 27 -5.83 2.66 19.71
N SER A 28 -6.77 1.71 19.62
CA SER A 28 -8.08 1.98 19.03
C SER A 28 -8.88 2.88 19.97
N GLU A 29 -9.23 4.08 19.51
CA GLU A 29 -10.10 5.00 20.22
C GLU A 29 -11.53 4.94 19.64
N ASN A 30 -12.54 5.17 20.48
CA ASN A 30 -13.95 5.19 20.06
C ASN A 30 -14.44 3.89 19.39
N CYS A 31 -14.05 2.71 19.90
CA CYS A 31 -14.55 1.43 19.38
C CYS A 31 -16.05 1.26 19.67
N SER A 32 -16.80 0.92 18.63
CA SER A 32 -18.23 0.56 18.69
C SER A 32 -18.43 -0.96 18.52
N CYS A 33 -17.46 -1.74 18.97
CA CYS A 33 -17.44 -3.19 18.77
C CYS A 33 -18.62 -3.91 19.44
N HIS A 34 -19.24 -3.30 20.45
CA HIS A 34 -20.48 -3.80 21.06
C HIS A 34 -21.71 -3.66 20.15
N ILE A 35 -21.64 -2.83 19.10
CA ILE A 35 -22.73 -2.62 18.12
C ILE A 35 -22.45 -3.41 16.85
N ASN A 36 -21.21 -3.35 16.34
CA ASN A 36 -20.83 -3.98 15.08
C ASN A 36 -19.37 -4.45 15.12
N PRO A 37 -19.10 -5.66 15.64
CA PRO A 37 -17.77 -6.26 15.64
C PRO A 37 -17.46 -7.01 14.32
N PRO A 38 -16.23 -6.91 13.79
CA PRO A 38 -15.17 -5.99 14.19
C PRO A 38 -15.48 -4.56 13.71
N CYS A 39 -15.25 -3.55 14.57
CA CYS A 39 -15.53 -2.16 14.19
C CYS A 39 -14.37 -1.53 13.42
N PHE A 40 -14.66 -0.53 12.60
CA PHE A 40 -13.67 0.15 11.76
C PHE A 40 -12.48 0.71 12.55
N SER A 41 -12.70 1.24 13.76
CA SER A 41 -11.60 1.75 14.61
C SER A 41 -10.60 0.65 14.98
N CYS A 42 -11.07 -0.56 15.29
CA CYS A 42 -10.19 -1.67 15.64
C CYS A 42 -9.48 -2.28 14.43
N THR A 43 -10.10 -2.26 13.25
CA THR A 43 -9.50 -2.83 12.03
C THR A 43 -8.58 -1.85 11.30
N SER A 44 -8.61 -0.56 11.65
CA SER A 44 -7.86 0.51 10.98
C SER A 44 -6.73 1.09 11.83
N VAL A 45 -6.34 0.40 12.92
CA VAL A 45 -5.17 0.78 13.71
C VAL A 45 -3.92 0.82 12.84
N THR A 46 -3.06 1.80 13.06
CA THR A 46 -1.84 2.03 12.27
C THR A 46 -0.61 1.85 13.16
N ALA A 47 0.47 1.32 12.59
CA ALA A 47 1.75 1.18 13.26
C ALA A 47 2.47 2.53 13.35
N PHE A 48 3.30 2.68 14.37
CA PHE A 48 4.21 3.80 14.51
C PHE A 48 5.49 3.37 15.23
N CYS A 49 6.55 4.17 15.10
CA CYS A 49 7.77 4.01 15.90
C CYS A 49 7.85 5.12 16.96
N PRO A 50 7.89 4.80 18.27
CA PRO A 50 7.95 5.81 19.33
C PRO A 50 9.31 6.54 19.41
N VAL A 51 10.33 6.07 18.69
CA VAL A 51 11.70 6.62 18.77
C VAL A 51 11.98 7.60 17.63
N CYS A 52 11.66 7.24 16.38
CA CYS A 52 11.91 8.08 15.21
C CYS A 52 10.62 8.70 14.64
N GLU A 53 9.50 8.56 15.35
CA GLU A 53 8.20 9.15 14.98
C GLU A 53 7.71 8.74 13.58
N TRP A 54 8.17 7.61 13.05
CA TRP A 54 7.62 7.06 11.81
C TRP A 54 6.16 6.64 12.02
N GLU A 55 5.33 6.92 11.02
CA GLU A 55 3.88 6.69 11.04
C GLU A 55 3.46 5.88 9.81
N GLU A 56 2.81 4.73 10.00
CA GLU A 56 2.35 3.86 8.92
C GLU A 56 1.35 4.57 8.00
N LYS A 57 0.49 5.42 8.57
CA LYS A 57 -0.53 6.17 7.83
C LYS A 57 0.06 7.12 6.79
N ASP A 58 1.28 7.58 7.04
CA ASP A 58 2.02 8.52 6.20
C ASP A 58 3.07 7.79 5.35
N ASP A 59 3.21 6.46 5.51
CA ASP A 59 4.16 5.65 4.76
C ASP A 59 3.57 5.28 3.38
N PRO A 60 4.11 5.86 2.30
CA PRO A 60 3.62 5.64 0.94
C PRO A 60 3.94 4.25 0.37
N LEU A 61 4.77 3.44 1.05
CA LEU A 61 4.96 2.04 0.70
C LEU A 61 3.83 1.16 1.24
N VAL A 62 3.09 1.62 2.25
CA VAL A 62 1.99 0.87 2.85
C VAL A 62 0.71 1.15 2.08
N VAL A 63 0.16 0.09 1.47
CA VAL A 63 -0.99 0.18 0.57
C VAL A 63 -2.09 -0.80 0.96
N GLN A 64 -3.32 -0.53 0.51
CA GLN A 64 -4.48 -1.40 0.74
C GLN A 64 -4.79 -2.20 -0.53
N GLU A 65 -4.32 -3.45 -0.57
CA GLU A 65 -4.58 -4.39 -1.66
C GLU A 65 -5.94 -5.07 -1.48
N ILE A 66 -6.62 -5.38 -2.60
CA ILE A 66 -7.85 -6.18 -2.55
C ILE A 66 -7.47 -7.62 -2.23
N ALA A 67 -7.90 -8.11 -1.06
CA ALA A 67 -7.63 -9.47 -0.60
C ALA A 67 -8.67 -10.46 -1.12
N SER A 68 -9.96 -10.10 -1.05
CA SER A 68 -11.07 -10.97 -1.47
C SER A 68 -12.29 -10.15 -1.85
N ILE A 69 -13.04 -10.64 -2.84
CA ILE A 69 -14.34 -10.06 -3.23
C ILE A 69 -15.40 -11.11 -2.91
N HIS A 70 -16.28 -10.76 -1.98
CA HIS A 70 -17.34 -11.62 -1.49
C HIS A 70 -18.63 -11.28 -2.23
N PHE A 71 -19.18 -12.27 -2.95
CA PHE A 71 -20.45 -12.14 -3.66
C PHE A 71 -21.53 -12.92 -2.89
N GLY A 72 -22.32 -12.22 -2.08
CA GLY A 72 -23.36 -12.84 -1.25
C GLY A 72 -24.45 -11.86 -0.82
N SER A 73 -25.65 -12.37 -0.52
CA SER A 73 -26.73 -11.60 0.12
C SER A 73 -27.14 -10.29 -0.59
N GLY A 74 -27.06 -10.24 -1.92
CA GLY A 74 -27.56 -9.12 -2.73
C GLY A 74 -26.62 -7.91 -2.83
N PHE A 75 -25.40 -7.97 -2.28
CA PHE A 75 -24.38 -6.94 -2.44
C PHE A 75 -22.98 -7.55 -2.51
N ALA A 76 -22.06 -6.88 -3.21
CA ALA A 76 -20.66 -7.27 -3.23
C ALA A 76 -19.91 -6.57 -2.09
N TYR A 77 -19.08 -7.32 -1.36
CA TYR A 77 -18.21 -6.78 -0.32
C TYR A 77 -16.74 -7.03 -0.70
N VAL A 78 -15.93 -5.96 -0.69
CA VAL A 78 -14.50 -6.03 -1.02
C VAL A 78 -13.71 -5.96 0.27
N GLU A 79 -13.06 -7.06 0.60
CA GLU A 79 -12.12 -7.13 1.71
C GLU A 79 -10.73 -6.67 1.24
N ARG A 80 -10.14 -5.73 1.97
CA ARG A 80 -8.81 -5.19 1.67
C ARG A 80 -7.83 -5.58 2.77
N LYS A 81 -6.58 -5.81 2.38
CA LYS A 81 -5.48 -6.15 3.28
C LYS A 81 -4.32 -5.19 3.07
N LYS A 82 -3.67 -4.82 4.18
CA LYS A 82 -2.41 -4.08 4.17
C LYS A 82 -1.31 -4.88 3.49
N ARG A 83 -0.60 -4.24 2.58
CA ARG A 83 0.58 -4.76 1.91
C ARG A 83 1.63 -3.66 1.87
N VAL A 84 2.89 -4.05 2.06
CA VAL A 84 4.04 -3.15 1.87
C VAL A 84 4.61 -3.40 0.48
N LEU A 85 4.71 -2.35 -0.33
CA LEU A 85 5.35 -2.41 -1.64
C LEU A 85 6.87 -2.51 -1.49
N ASP A 86 7.48 -3.32 -2.35
CA ASP A 86 8.92 -3.58 -2.35
C ASP A 86 9.64 -2.66 -3.34
N PRO A 87 10.36 -1.61 -2.88
CA PRO A 87 11.04 -0.66 -3.77
C PRO A 87 12.27 -1.25 -4.47
N THR A 88 12.69 -2.47 -4.14
CA THR A 88 13.83 -3.14 -4.78
C THR A 88 13.45 -3.81 -6.11
N LYS A 89 12.16 -3.81 -6.46
CA LYS A 89 11.65 -4.26 -7.75
C LYS A 89 10.52 -3.34 -8.24
N ILE A 90 10.11 -3.51 -9.49
CA ILE A 90 8.88 -2.87 -9.98
C ILE A 90 7.71 -3.59 -9.32
N ASP A 91 7.20 -3.00 -8.23
CA ASP A 91 6.09 -3.55 -7.46
C ASP A 91 4.92 -2.58 -7.44
N TYR A 92 3.71 -3.09 -7.58
CA TYR A 92 2.53 -2.26 -7.77
C TYR A 92 1.26 -2.98 -7.37
N LEU A 93 0.20 -2.19 -7.24
CA LEU A 93 -1.17 -2.64 -7.14
C LEU A 93 -2.02 -2.00 -8.22
N ILE A 94 -3.13 -2.65 -8.53
CA ILE A 94 -4.12 -2.15 -9.49
C ILE A 94 -5.35 -1.72 -8.70
N GLU A 95 -5.74 -0.46 -8.87
CA GLU A 95 -6.97 0.11 -8.36
C GLU A 95 -8.02 0.25 -9.46
N MET A 96 -9.27 0.10 -9.05
CA MET A 96 -10.41 0.51 -9.86
C MET A 96 -10.29 2.00 -10.20
N HIS A 97 -10.51 2.33 -11.47
CA HIS A 97 -10.52 3.72 -11.94
C HIS A 97 -11.78 4.03 -12.72
N SER A 98 -11.85 3.69 -14.02
CA SER A 98 -13.04 3.90 -14.84
C SER A 98 -13.46 2.61 -15.54
N SER A 99 -14.55 2.66 -16.30
CA SER A 99 -15.05 1.50 -17.05
C SER A 99 -14.09 1.02 -18.15
N ALA A 100 -13.16 1.87 -18.60
CA ALA A 100 -12.23 1.58 -19.70
C ALA A 100 -10.76 1.81 -19.30
N SER A 101 -10.48 1.88 -18.00
CA SER A 101 -9.11 2.02 -17.52
C SER A 101 -8.93 1.57 -16.08
N GLN A 102 -7.71 1.16 -15.78
CA GLN A 102 -7.24 0.79 -14.46
C GLN A 102 -6.16 1.77 -14.00
N LYS A 103 -6.13 2.09 -12.71
CA LYS A 103 -5.06 2.89 -12.13
C LYS A 103 -4.03 1.94 -11.52
N VAL A 104 -2.78 2.07 -11.92
CA VAL A 104 -1.67 1.28 -11.40
C VAL A 104 -0.80 2.20 -10.57
N ILE A 105 -0.70 1.91 -9.27
CA ILE A 105 0.11 2.68 -8.31
C ILE A 105 1.23 1.76 -7.84
N GLY A 106 2.47 2.23 -7.90
CA GLY A 106 3.60 1.39 -7.55
C GLY A 106 4.90 2.12 -7.29
N VAL A 107 5.92 1.31 -7.07
CA VAL A 107 7.30 1.67 -6.79
C VAL A 107 8.25 1.03 -7.79
N TYR A 108 9.43 1.62 -7.97
CA TYR A 108 10.49 1.08 -8.81
C TYR A 108 11.89 1.35 -8.21
N PRO A 109 12.88 0.50 -8.51
CA PRO A 109 14.26 0.71 -8.11
C PRO A 109 14.88 1.95 -8.73
N GLU A 110 15.84 2.55 -8.04
CA GLU A 110 16.66 3.62 -8.60
C GLU A 110 17.31 3.19 -9.93
N GLY A 111 17.28 4.08 -10.93
CA GLY A 111 17.79 3.81 -12.27
C GLY A 111 16.78 3.15 -13.23
N THR A 112 15.61 2.71 -12.75
CA THR A 112 14.56 2.15 -13.62
C THR A 112 13.96 3.24 -14.51
N SER A 113 13.93 2.99 -15.82
CA SER A 113 13.35 3.92 -16.79
C SER A 113 11.82 3.85 -16.86
N ARG A 114 11.19 4.92 -17.38
CA ARG A 114 9.74 4.95 -17.63
C ARG A 114 9.30 3.82 -18.56
N GLN A 115 10.10 3.53 -19.58
CA GLN A 115 9.82 2.50 -20.58
C GLN A 115 9.80 1.11 -19.96
N GLU A 116 10.71 0.82 -19.02
CA GLU A 116 10.74 -0.44 -18.30
C GLU A 116 9.52 -0.62 -17.40
N VAL A 117 9.11 0.43 -16.68
CA VAL A 117 7.88 0.42 -15.88
C VAL A 117 6.67 0.25 -16.78
N GLU A 118 6.55 1.05 -17.85
CA GLU A 118 5.44 0.99 -18.81
C GLU A 118 5.30 -0.39 -19.44
N ALA A 119 6.41 -1.04 -19.78
CA ALA A 119 6.40 -2.40 -20.32
C ALA A 119 5.75 -3.43 -19.37
N ARG A 120 5.77 -3.17 -18.05
CA ARG A 120 5.14 -4.03 -17.03
C ARG A 120 3.69 -3.66 -16.74
N VAL A 121 3.32 -2.38 -16.83
CA VAL A 121 2.03 -1.89 -16.32
C VAL A 121 1.05 -1.42 -17.40
N LYS A 122 1.46 -1.41 -18.67
CA LYS A 122 0.58 -0.98 -19.76
C LYS A 122 -0.66 -1.88 -19.87
N GLY A 123 -1.81 -1.24 -20.12
CA GLY A 123 -3.03 -1.96 -20.46
C GLY A 123 -3.00 -2.45 -21.90
N THR A 124 -4.07 -3.13 -22.30
CA THR A 124 -4.24 -3.66 -23.67
C THR A 124 -4.06 -2.59 -24.74
N PHE A 125 -4.55 -1.38 -24.48
CA PHE A 125 -4.47 -0.23 -25.41
C PHE A 125 -3.36 0.77 -25.02
N GLY A 126 -2.38 0.33 -24.23
CA GLY A 126 -1.36 1.21 -23.68
C GLY A 126 -1.84 1.95 -22.44
N GLY A 127 -1.52 3.23 -22.34
CA GLY A 127 -1.85 4.05 -21.17
C GLY A 127 -1.01 5.31 -21.08
N ARG A 128 -0.95 5.90 -19.88
CA ARG A 128 -0.13 7.08 -19.60
C ARG A 128 0.30 7.16 -18.15
N PHE A 129 1.47 7.73 -17.90
CA PHE A 129 1.87 8.12 -16.55
C PHE A 129 1.09 9.37 -16.12
N ASN A 130 0.46 9.29 -14.96
CA ASN A 130 -0.01 10.47 -14.22
C ASN A 130 1.13 11.05 -13.37
N SER A 131 1.94 10.18 -12.75
CA SER A 131 3.15 10.58 -12.03
C SER A 131 4.28 9.55 -12.20
N PHE A 132 5.53 10.03 -12.17
CA PHE A 132 6.73 9.20 -12.17
C PHE A 132 7.87 10.01 -11.55
N LYS A 133 8.12 9.83 -10.25
CA LYS A 133 9.13 10.55 -9.45
C LYS A 133 9.47 9.79 -8.17
N ASP A 134 10.65 10.03 -7.61
CA ASP A 134 11.06 9.58 -6.27
C ASP A 134 10.88 8.07 -6.02
N GLY A 135 11.18 7.24 -7.03
CA GLY A 135 11.02 5.78 -6.92
C GLY A 135 9.56 5.30 -6.97
N ARG A 136 8.61 6.18 -7.34
CA ARG A 136 7.18 5.88 -7.41
C ARG A 136 6.54 6.32 -8.70
N PHE A 137 5.44 5.66 -9.04
CA PHE A 137 4.64 5.99 -10.21
C PHE A 137 3.15 5.81 -9.98
N GLU A 138 2.39 6.57 -10.76
CA GLU A 138 0.98 6.36 -11.01
C GLU A 138 0.79 6.30 -12.52
N TYR A 139 0.19 5.21 -13.00
CA TYR A 139 -0.05 4.96 -14.42
C TYR A 139 -1.51 4.61 -14.66
N ILE A 140 -2.12 5.21 -15.69
CA ILE A 140 -3.47 4.87 -16.13
C ILE A 140 -3.35 3.91 -17.30
N ALA A 141 -3.65 2.64 -17.06
CA ALA A 141 -3.67 1.58 -18.05
C ALA A 141 -5.03 1.55 -18.75
N TYR A 142 -5.04 1.68 -20.08
CA TYR A 142 -6.28 1.65 -20.85
C TYR A 142 -6.69 0.21 -21.14
N THR A 143 -7.92 -0.12 -20.76
CA THR A 143 -8.54 -1.45 -20.91
C THR A 143 -9.79 -1.34 -21.79
N ASP A 144 -10.37 -2.48 -22.13
CA ASP A 144 -11.70 -2.55 -22.76
C ASP A 144 -12.81 -2.10 -21.82
#